data_AF-A0A965K4K5-F1
#
_entry.id   AF-A0A965K4K5-F1
#
_cell.length_a   1.000
_cell.length_b   1.000
_cell.length_c   1.000
_cell.angle_alpha   90.00
_cell.angle_beta   90.00
_cell.angle_gamma   90.00
#
_symmetry.space_group_name_H-M   'P 1'
#
loop_
_entity.id
_entity.type
_entity.pdbx_description
1 polymer ?
#
loop_
_entity_poly.entity_id
_entity_poly.type
_entity_poly.pdbx_seq_one_letter_code
_entity_poly.pdbx_strand_id
1 'polypeptide(L)'
;MRLVISILACLLAPFAVARDGRALGTAGSSGRAAVTEVVLSQSADLIVLSAGYNHGFRPGSVCLVTRESKPLATIVIAEATEQRAVALILSLENQQTIAAGDAVALRANPRI
;
A
#
# COMPACT_ATOMS: atom_id res chain seq x y z
N MET A 1 62.21 34.46 11.50
CA MET A 1 61.59 34.73 10.18
C MET A 1 61.77 33.51 9.30
N ARG A 2 60.68 32.77 8.99
CA ARG A 2 60.50 31.81 7.86
C ARG A 2 59.16 31.07 8.05
N LEU A 3 58.08 31.58 7.42
CA LEU A 3 57.27 30.91 6.37
C LEU A 3 56.52 29.66 6.90
N VAL A 4 55.28 29.77 7.39
CA VAL A 4 54.01 29.74 6.62
C VAL A 4 54.11 28.88 5.35
N ILE A 5 53.51 27.68 5.37
CA ILE A 5 52.72 27.12 4.26
C ILE A 5 51.66 26.21 4.90
N SER A 6 50.43 26.68 4.74
CA SER A 6 49.16 26.00 4.97
C SER A 6 48.93 24.96 3.88
N ILE A 7 48.60 23.71 4.22
CA ILE A 7 47.97 22.77 3.28
C ILE A 7 46.77 22.14 3.98
N LEU A 8 45.64 22.80 3.72
CA LEU A 8 44.27 22.40 3.97
C LEU A 8 44.00 21.04 3.29
N ALA A 9 43.88 19.98 4.09
CA ALA A 9 43.43 18.67 3.60
C ALA A 9 41.93 18.74 3.32
N CYS A 10 41.59 18.91 2.03
CA CYS A 10 40.22 18.81 1.52
C CYS A 10 39.60 17.45 1.90
N LEU A 11 38.57 17.49 2.74
CA LEU A 11 37.63 16.41 3.01
C LEU A 11 36.89 16.05 1.71
N LEU A 12 37.30 14.95 1.06
CA LEU A 12 36.50 14.28 0.03
C LEU A 12 35.58 13.27 0.74
N ALA A 13 34.44 13.75 1.23
CA ALA A 13 33.33 12.87 1.56
C ALA A 13 32.64 12.48 0.24
N PRO A 14 32.56 11.19 -0.13
CA PRO A 14 31.75 10.79 -1.25
C PRO A 14 30.28 11.02 -0.88
N PHE A 15 29.60 11.90 -1.61
CA PHE A 15 28.15 11.99 -1.59
C PHE A 15 27.60 10.68 -2.15
N ALA A 16 27.29 9.73 -1.27
CA ALA A 16 26.52 8.56 -1.63
C ALA A 16 25.08 9.03 -1.93
N VAL A 17 24.81 9.33 -3.20
CA VAL A 17 23.45 9.47 -3.70
C VAL A 17 22.83 8.08 -3.62
N ALA A 18 22.04 7.85 -2.58
CA ALA A 18 21.16 6.69 -2.52
C ALA A 18 20.16 6.80 -3.67
N ARG A 19 20.44 6.10 -4.77
CA ARG A 19 19.42 5.83 -5.78
C ARG A 19 18.46 4.83 -5.15
N ASP A 20 17.33 5.34 -4.63
CA ASP A 20 16.15 4.51 -4.41
C ASP A 20 15.63 4.05 -5.76
N GLY A 21 16.29 3.03 -6.31
CA GLY A 21 15.72 2.17 -7.33
C GLY A 21 14.60 1.39 -6.67
N ARG A 22 13.43 2.01 -6.51
CA ARG A 22 12.20 1.29 -6.19
C ARG A 22 12.01 0.28 -7.30
N ALA A 23 12.38 -0.98 -7.04
CA ALA A 23 12.00 -2.10 -7.87
C ALA A 23 10.50 -1.98 -8.09
N LEU A 24 10.09 -1.86 -9.36
CA LEU A 24 8.71 -2.02 -9.74
C LEU A 24 8.28 -3.37 -9.14
N GLY A 25 7.36 -3.33 -8.20
CA GLY A 25 7.10 -4.42 -7.24
C GLY A 25 7.09 -5.79 -7.92
N THR A 26 7.71 -6.75 -7.24
CA THR A 26 7.94 -8.10 -7.75
C THR A 26 6.64 -8.70 -8.29
N ALA A 27 6.74 -9.49 -9.37
CA ALA A 27 5.67 -10.37 -9.85
C ALA A 27 5.28 -11.48 -8.83
N GLY A 28 5.70 -11.37 -7.57
CA GLY A 28 5.45 -12.32 -6.47
C GLY A 28 4.56 -11.77 -5.35
N SER A 29 3.93 -10.61 -5.52
CA SER A 29 2.95 -10.13 -4.54
C SER A 29 1.71 -11.04 -4.56
N SER A 30 1.25 -11.49 -3.39
CA SER A 30 0.05 -12.33 -3.29
C SER A 30 -1.24 -11.64 -3.76
N GLY A 31 -1.26 -10.30 -3.80
CA GLY A 31 -2.45 -9.52 -4.15
C GLY A 31 -3.63 -9.76 -3.20
N ARG A 32 -3.37 -10.26 -1.99
CA ARG A 32 -4.37 -10.70 -1.01
C ARG A 32 -4.11 -10.09 0.37
N ALA A 33 -5.20 -9.76 1.07
CA ALA A 33 -5.21 -9.29 2.45
C ALA A 33 -6.50 -9.75 3.16
N ALA A 34 -6.55 -9.55 4.47
CA ALA A 34 -7.79 -9.62 5.24
C ALA A 34 -8.19 -8.22 5.73
N VAL A 35 -9.48 -7.98 5.89
CA VAL A 35 -9.98 -6.82 6.64
C VAL A 35 -9.61 -7.00 8.11
N THR A 36 -8.92 -6.03 8.68
CA THR A 36 -8.59 -6.02 10.12
C THR A 36 -9.55 -5.17 10.92
N GLU A 37 -10.08 -4.11 10.31
CA GLU A 37 -10.94 -3.14 10.98
C GLU A 37 -11.87 -2.46 9.97
N VAL A 38 -13.07 -2.11 10.43
CA VAL A 38 -14.00 -1.23 9.73
C VAL A 38 -14.23 -0.02 10.61
N VAL A 39 -13.79 1.14 10.14
CA VAL A 39 -13.93 2.43 10.82
C VAL A 39 -15.15 3.13 10.25
N LEU A 40 -16.23 3.14 11.03
CA LEU A 40 -17.48 3.79 10.65
C LEU A 40 -17.36 5.31 10.79
N SER A 41 -17.88 6.05 9.81
CA SER A 41 -17.85 7.51 9.85
C SER A 41 -19.08 8.12 9.19
N GLN A 42 -19.41 9.36 9.56
CA GLN A 42 -20.55 10.08 8.99
C GLN A 42 -20.39 10.39 7.50
N SER A 43 -19.14 10.51 7.02
CA SER A 43 -18.85 10.92 5.64
C SER A 43 -18.49 9.76 4.71
N ALA A 44 -17.73 8.78 5.21
CA ALA A 44 -17.38 7.56 4.47
C ALA A 44 -16.82 6.50 5.41
N ASP A 45 -17.32 5.27 5.29
CA ASP A 45 -16.75 4.15 6.02
C ASP A 45 -15.40 3.74 5.42
N LEU A 46 -14.42 3.55 6.29
CA LEU A 46 -13.07 3.14 5.93
C LEU A 46 -12.83 1.69 6.35
N ILE A 47 -12.00 1.01 5.57
CA ILE A 47 -11.61 -0.37 5.84
C ILE A 47 -10.09 -0.41 5.94
N VAL A 48 -9.59 -1.05 7.00
CA VAL A 48 -8.17 -1.29 7.20
C VAL A 48 -7.85 -2.72 6.79
N LEU A 49 -6.78 -2.89 6.01
CA LEU A 49 -6.31 -4.18 5.50
C LEU A 49 -5.04 -4.62 6.21
N SER A 50 -4.91 -5.93 6.41
CA SER A 50 -3.75 -6.58 7.03
C SER A 50 -2.47 -6.53 6.17
N ALA A 51 -2.50 -5.93 4.98
CA ALA A 51 -1.38 -5.87 4.06
C ALA A 51 -1.34 -4.54 3.30
N GLY A 52 -0.15 -4.16 2.84
CA GLY A 52 0.10 -2.90 2.12
C GLY A 52 0.95 -3.11 0.87
N TYR A 53 1.94 -2.23 0.66
CA TYR A 53 2.75 -2.23 -0.55
C TYR A 53 3.46 -3.56 -0.84
N ASN A 54 3.87 -4.28 0.19
CA ASN A 54 4.55 -5.57 0.07
C ASN A 54 3.66 -6.66 -0.54
N HIS A 55 2.34 -6.47 -0.52
CA HIS A 55 1.34 -7.37 -1.10
C HIS A 55 0.67 -6.80 -2.35
N GLY A 56 1.24 -5.74 -2.94
CA GLY A 56 0.76 -5.18 -4.20
C GLY A 56 -0.38 -4.17 -4.07
N PHE A 57 -0.88 -3.88 -2.86
CA PHE A 57 -1.89 -2.83 -2.67
C PHE A 57 -1.27 -1.47 -2.94
N ARG A 58 -1.85 -0.68 -3.84
CA ARG A 58 -1.40 0.67 -4.20
C ARG A 58 -2.61 1.61 -4.19
N PRO A 59 -2.49 2.88 -3.78
CA PRO A 59 -3.56 3.86 -3.95
C PRO A 59 -4.16 3.82 -5.37
N GLY A 60 -5.49 3.84 -5.45
CA GLY A 60 -6.25 3.69 -6.69
C GLY A 60 -6.48 2.24 -7.15
N SER A 61 -5.85 1.25 -6.50
CA SER A 61 -6.12 -0.17 -6.79
C SER A 61 -7.54 -0.54 -6.39
N VAL A 62 -8.28 -1.15 -7.32
CA VAL A 62 -9.63 -1.66 -7.07
C VAL A 62 -9.54 -3.11 -6.62
N CYS A 63 -10.20 -3.43 -5.52
CA CYS A 63 -10.16 -4.76 -4.91
C CYS A 63 -11.58 -5.33 -4.75
N LEU A 64 -11.69 -6.64 -4.79
CA LEU A 64 -12.91 -7.37 -4.45
C LEU A 64 -12.81 -7.85 -3.01
N VAL A 65 -13.88 -7.63 -2.24
CA VAL A 65 -14.05 -8.20 -0.90
C VAL A 65 -14.94 -9.42 -1.00
N THR A 66 -14.55 -10.49 -0.33
CA THR A 66 -15.26 -11.77 -0.32
C THR A 66 -15.35 -12.34 1.09
N ARG A 67 -16.43 -13.08 1.36
CA ARG A 67 -16.59 -13.92 2.54
C ARG A 67 -17.00 -15.30 2.07
N GLU A 68 -16.26 -16.32 2.50
CA GLU A 68 -16.50 -17.71 2.07
C GLU A 68 -16.57 -17.84 0.53
N SER A 69 -15.67 -17.13 -0.18
CA SER A 69 -15.61 -17.06 -1.65
C SER A 69 -16.79 -16.38 -2.35
N LYS A 70 -17.77 -15.84 -1.61
CA LYS A 70 -18.87 -15.03 -2.18
C LYS A 70 -18.46 -13.56 -2.24
N PRO A 71 -18.70 -12.86 -3.36
CA PRO A 71 -18.45 -11.43 -3.45
C PRO A 71 -19.38 -10.66 -2.51
N LEU A 72 -18.81 -9.75 -1.73
CA LEU A 72 -19.52 -8.87 -0.81
C LEU A 72 -19.51 -7.42 -1.28
N ALA A 73 -18.37 -6.96 -1.79
CA ALA A 73 -18.13 -5.54 -2.01
C ALA A 73 -17.00 -5.28 -3.00
N THR A 74 -16.99 -4.07 -3.56
CA THR A 74 -15.83 -3.52 -4.24
C THR A 74 -15.29 -2.36 -3.42
N ILE A 75 -13.97 -2.29 -3.26
CA ILE A 75 -13.27 -1.23 -2.53
C ILE A 75 -12.16 -0.63 -3.38
N VAL A 76 -11.75 0.59 -3.08
CA VAL A 76 -10.55 1.22 -3.65
C VAL A 76 -9.56 1.58 -2.55
N ILE A 77 -8.29 1.26 -2.77
CA ILE A 77 -7.24 1.66 -1.83
C ILE A 77 -7.10 3.18 -1.88
N ALA A 78 -7.31 3.84 -0.75
CA ALA A 78 -7.13 5.28 -0.59
C ALA A 78 -5.68 5.60 -0.22
N GLU A 79 -5.11 4.82 0.71
CA GLU A 79 -3.74 4.98 1.19
C GLU A 79 -3.12 3.63 1.53
N ALA A 80 -1.79 3.53 1.46
CA ALA A 80 -1.06 2.35 1.89
C ALA A 80 0.31 2.69 2.49
N THR A 81 0.73 1.86 3.43
CA THR A 81 2.10 1.73 3.93
C THR A 81 2.68 0.41 3.40
N GLU A 82 3.87 0.01 3.83
CA GLU A 82 4.43 -1.30 3.46
C GLU A 82 3.57 -2.50 3.92
N GLN A 83 2.95 -2.38 5.10
CA GLN A 83 2.33 -3.49 5.83
C GLN A 83 0.81 -3.38 6.00
N ARG A 84 0.25 -2.20 5.73
CA ARG A 84 -1.18 -1.91 5.90
C ARG A 84 -1.70 -1.04 4.77
N ALA A 85 -2.98 -1.13 4.49
CA ALA A 85 -3.67 -0.25 3.57
C ALA A 85 -5.02 0.18 4.16
N VAL A 86 -5.47 1.35 3.73
CA VAL A 86 -6.80 1.88 4.04
C VAL A 86 -7.56 2.01 2.73
N ALA A 87 -8.82 1.59 2.74
CA ALA A 87 -9.66 1.55 1.57
C ALA A 87 -11.03 2.20 1.83
N LEU A 88 -11.58 2.76 0.75
CA LEU A 88 -12.95 3.27 0.68
C LEU A 88 -13.86 2.22 0.04
N ILE A 89 -15.10 2.14 0.52
CA ILE A 89 -16.13 1.27 -0.06
C ILE A 89 -16.69 1.93 -1.32
N LEU A 90 -16.61 1.23 -2.46
CA LEU A 90 -17.21 1.68 -3.72
C LEU A 90 -18.63 1.10 -3.91
N SER A 91 -18.83 -0.17 -3.56
CA SER A 91 -20.13 -0.83 -3.66
C SER A 91 -20.26 -1.97 -2.66
N LEU A 92 -21.49 -2.26 -2.23
CA LEU A 92 -21.87 -3.41 -1.42
C LEU A 92 -22.95 -4.19 -2.15
N GLU A 93 -22.80 -5.51 -2.19
CA GLU A 93 -23.79 -6.43 -2.74
C GLU A 93 -24.93 -6.64 -1.74
N ASN A 94 -26.18 -6.61 -2.19
CA ASN A 94 -27.38 -7.03 -1.43
C ASN A 94 -27.48 -6.50 0.03
N GLN A 95 -27.06 -5.25 0.28
CA GLN A 95 -27.06 -4.64 1.63
C GLN A 95 -26.22 -5.42 2.66
N GLN A 96 -25.23 -6.17 2.21
CA GLN A 96 -24.31 -6.88 3.10
C GLN A 96 -23.35 -5.92 3.79
N THR A 97 -22.71 -6.40 4.86
CA THR A 97 -21.74 -5.65 5.63
C THR A 97 -20.36 -6.31 5.57
N ILE A 98 -19.34 -5.46 5.51
CA ILE A 98 -17.94 -5.89 5.60
C ILE A 98 -17.58 -6.01 7.09
N ALA A 99 -16.82 -7.03 7.44
CA ALA A 99 -16.36 -7.30 8.79
C ALA A 99 -14.88 -7.73 8.80
N ALA A 100 -14.27 -7.66 9.99
CA ALA A 100 -12.94 -8.21 10.18
C ALA A 100 -12.88 -9.70 9.80
N GLY A 101 -11.80 -10.09 9.12
CA GLY A 101 -11.61 -11.43 8.58
C GLY A 101 -12.08 -11.61 7.13
N ASP A 102 -12.85 -10.67 6.57
CA ASP A 102 -13.20 -10.72 5.15
C ASP A 102 -11.96 -10.68 4.27
N ALA A 103 -11.95 -11.50 3.21
CA ALA A 103 -10.83 -11.62 2.32
C ALA A 103 -10.90 -10.56 1.23
N VAL A 104 -9.78 -9.87 1.00
CA VAL A 104 -9.62 -8.84 -0.02
C VAL A 104 -8.61 -9.30 -1.04
N ALA A 105 -8.95 -9.19 -2.32
CA ALA A 105 -8.04 -9.49 -3.42
C ALA A 105 -8.03 -8.37 -4.46
N LEU A 106 -6.85 -8.07 -5.01
CA LEU A 106 -6.72 -7.18 -6.15
C LEU A 106 -7.57 -7.69 -7.30
N ARG A 107 -8.40 -6.81 -7.89
CA ARG A 107 -9.15 -7.16 -9.07
C ARG A 107 -8.22 -7.11 -10.27
N ALA A 108 -8.12 -8.20 -11.01
CA ALA A 108 -7.42 -8.20 -12.29
C ALA A 108 -8.09 -7.19 -13.22
N ASN A 109 -7.29 -6.31 -13.84
CA ASN A 109 -7.79 -5.45 -14.91
C ASN A 109 -7.96 -6.32 -16.16
N PRO A 110 -9.19 -6.52 -16.66
CA PRO A 110 -9.42 -7.41 -17.81
C PRO A 110 -8.94 -6.82 -19.15
N ARG A 111 -8.39 -5.59 -19.16
CA ARG A 111 -7.95 -4.88 -20.36
C ARG A 111 -6.44 -5.00 -20.65
N ILE A 112 -5.72 -5.80 -19.87
CA ILE A 112 -4.31 -6.18 -20.05
C ILE A 112 -4.21 -7.69 -20.00
#